data_AF-A0A7W5FHE9-F1
#
_entry.id   AF-A0A7W5FHE9-F1
#
_cell.length_a   1.000
_cell.length_b   1.000
_cell.length_c   1.000
_cell.angle_alpha   90.00
_cell.angle_beta   90.00
_cell.angle_gamma   90.00
#
_symmetry.space_group_name_H-M   'P 1'
#
loop_
_entity.id
_entity.type
_entity.pdbx_description
1 polymer ?
#
loop_
_entity_poly.entity_id
_entity_poly.type
_entity_poly.pdbx_seq_one_letter_code
_entity_poly.pdbx_strand_id
1 'polypeptide(L)'
;MLWNAAAFDLVGGPGDEIAVGSLPAAVREWFRYGGDERMAAVCRDNLIARAGDLRVGGKPLVLESDGQGCGDWTVDPGAGEDDPPVSFGGSRYADHFSEYVYARLWETLLWRERDTVTEFDHRLPEGAIAGLGGWLRPLPTTYGWALNQGCDATYRFEGDARVAVAVSGGVAVWSVVAARSPEVREHFARMVGAL
;
A
#
# COMPACT_ATOMS: atom_id res chain seq x y z
N MET A 1 7.86 17.16 11.50
CA MET A 1 8.36 15.80 11.23
C MET A 1 7.28 14.82 11.71
N LEU A 2 6.37 14.43 10.83
CA LEU A 2 5.32 13.44 11.12
C LEU A 2 5.44 12.33 10.07
N TRP A 3 6.59 11.66 10.09
CA TRP A 3 6.79 10.42 9.35
C TRP A 3 6.24 9.28 10.18
N ASN A 4 5.50 8.36 9.57
CA ASN A 4 4.93 7.21 10.26
C ASN A 4 6.06 6.30 10.79
N ALA A 5 6.27 6.26 12.12
CA ALA A 5 7.32 5.46 12.75
C ALA A 5 7.21 3.95 12.44
N ALA A 6 6.01 3.45 12.15
CA ALA A 6 5.82 2.04 11.78
C ALA A 6 6.41 1.70 10.40
N ALA A 7 6.71 2.70 9.56
CA ALA A 7 7.45 2.49 8.33
C ALA A 7 8.94 2.20 8.58
N PHE A 8 9.55 2.72 9.67
CA PHE A 8 10.97 2.47 9.99
C PHE A 8 11.24 1.01 10.35
N ASP A 9 10.41 0.43 11.20
CA ASP A 9 10.62 -0.93 11.73
C ASP A 9 10.57 -2.00 10.63
N LEU A 10 9.94 -1.70 9.49
CA LEU A 10 9.70 -2.65 8.39
C LEU A 10 10.72 -2.55 7.25
N VAL A 11 11.42 -1.43 7.07
CA VAL A 11 12.25 -1.20 5.87
C VAL A 11 13.69 -1.73 6.05
N GLY A 12 14.18 -1.92 7.27
CA GLY A 12 15.54 -2.42 7.53
C GLY A 12 16.62 -1.32 7.41
N GLY A 13 17.85 -1.61 7.86
CA GLY A 13 18.95 -0.63 8.03
C GLY A 13 19.57 -0.09 6.73
N PRO A 14 20.39 0.98 6.82
CA PRO A 14 20.76 1.81 5.67
C PRO A 14 21.72 1.11 4.68
N GLY A 15 21.46 1.31 3.38
CA GLY A 15 22.36 1.03 2.26
C GLY A 15 22.87 2.32 1.62
N ASP A 16 23.88 2.22 0.75
CA ASP A 16 24.71 3.34 0.26
C ASP A 16 23.93 4.52 -0.39
N GLU A 17 24.45 5.74 -0.20
CA GLU A 17 23.81 7.00 -0.57
C GLU A 17 23.73 7.24 -2.09
N ILE A 18 22.50 7.38 -2.61
CA ILE A 18 22.24 8.17 -3.81
C ILE A 18 22.18 9.65 -3.38
N ALA A 19 22.90 10.53 -4.08
CA ALA A 19 22.86 11.98 -3.85
C ALA A 19 21.54 12.56 -4.37
N VAL A 20 20.50 12.52 -3.54
CA VAL A 20 19.11 12.89 -3.88
C VAL A 20 18.65 14.12 -3.09
N GLY A 21 19.50 15.15 -3.02
CA GLY A 21 19.26 16.32 -2.17
C GLY A 21 17.97 17.11 -2.49
N SER A 22 17.40 16.92 -3.68
CA SER A 22 16.21 17.65 -4.17
C SER A 22 14.90 16.88 -4.09
N LEU A 23 14.87 15.64 -3.61
CA LEU A 23 13.59 14.94 -3.38
C LEU A 23 12.97 15.31 -2.04
N PRO A 24 11.63 15.17 -1.91
CA PRO A 24 10.94 15.14 -0.63
C PRO A 24 11.66 14.26 0.39
N ALA A 25 11.68 14.71 1.65
CA ALA A 25 12.45 14.05 2.71
C ALA A 25 12.10 12.57 2.85
N ALA A 26 10.81 12.29 2.79
CA ALA A 26 10.19 10.98 2.71
C ALA A 26 10.81 10.03 1.69
N VAL A 27 10.81 10.50 0.44
CA VAL A 27 11.21 9.71 -0.72
C VAL A 27 12.72 9.51 -0.68
N ARG A 28 13.47 10.55 -0.31
CA ARG A 28 14.92 10.47 -0.10
C ARG A 28 15.28 9.43 0.97
N GLU A 29 14.55 9.40 2.07
CA GLU A 29 14.76 8.41 3.13
C GLU A 29 14.45 6.99 2.67
N TRP A 30 13.32 6.79 1.98
CA TRP A 30 12.99 5.49 1.39
C TRP A 30 14.07 4.96 0.43
N PHE A 31 14.66 5.83 -0.40
CA PHE A 31 15.79 5.44 -1.26
C PHE A 31 17.02 4.98 -0.47
N ARG A 32 17.36 5.64 0.65
CA ARG A 32 18.51 5.25 1.51
C ARG A 32 18.35 3.86 2.14
N TYR A 33 17.14 3.35 2.21
CA TYR A 33 16.84 2.04 2.79
C TYR A 33 16.48 0.99 1.72
N GLY A 34 17.11 1.08 0.54
CA GLY A 34 16.98 0.07 -0.53
C GLY A 34 15.78 0.26 -1.46
N GLY A 35 15.20 1.48 -1.50
CA GLY A 35 14.16 1.83 -2.46
C GLY A 35 14.64 1.75 -3.93
N ASP A 36 15.92 1.99 -4.17
CA ASP A 36 16.59 1.88 -5.47
C ASP A 36 16.67 0.44 -5.97
N GLU A 37 16.96 -0.53 -5.10
CA GLU A 37 16.95 -1.95 -5.43
C GLU A 37 15.53 -2.43 -5.79
N ARG A 38 14.51 -1.93 -5.08
CA ARG A 38 13.09 -2.21 -5.39
C ARG A 38 12.70 -1.62 -6.74
N MET A 39 13.07 -0.38 -7.02
CA MET A 39 12.88 0.20 -8.35
C MET A 39 13.62 -0.57 -9.44
N ALA A 40 14.85 -1.00 -9.17
CA ALA A 40 15.65 -1.79 -10.11
C ALA A 40 15.10 -3.20 -10.33
N ALA A 41 14.37 -3.77 -9.36
CA ALA A 41 13.62 -5.02 -9.52
C ALA A 41 12.36 -4.80 -10.38
N VAL A 42 11.60 -3.73 -10.12
CA VAL A 42 10.46 -3.33 -10.96
C VAL A 42 10.90 -3.09 -12.41
N CYS A 43 12.02 -2.41 -12.63
CA CYS A 43 12.61 -2.20 -13.96
C CYS A 43 13.14 -3.47 -14.64
N ARG A 44 13.43 -4.54 -13.87
CA ARG A 44 13.91 -5.81 -14.41
C ARG A 44 12.77 -6.76 -14.75
N ASP A 45 11.73 -6.80 -13.94
CA ASP A 45 10.58 -7.71 -14.12
C ASP A 45 9.51 -7.11 -15.05
N ASN A 46 9.39 -5.78 -15.13
CA ASN A 46 8.64 -5.11 -16.19
C ASN A 46 9.60 -4.73 -17.31
N LEU A 47 9.52 -5.44 -18.45
CA LEU A 47 10.28 -5.20 -19.71
C LEU A 47 10.15 -3.77 -20.31
N ILE A 48 9.57 -2.81 -19.59
CA ILE A 48 9.20 -1.48 -20.06
C ILE A 48 9.93 -0.35 -19.29
N ALA A 49 10.30 -0.52 -18.02
CA ALA A 49 10.89 0.57 -17.25
C ALA A 49 12.42 0.62 -17.38
N ARG A 50 12.96 1.73 -17.90
CA ARG A 50 14.40 1.93 -18.09
C ARG A 50 14.92 2.81 -16.96
N ALA A 51 16.14 2.53 -16.48
CA ALA A 51 16.82 3.36 -15.47
C ALA A 51 16.95 4.86 -15.84
N GLY A 52 16.72 5.24 -17.11
CA GLY A 52 16.68 6.62 -17.57
C GLY A 52 15.37 7.39 -17.30
N ASP A 53 14.35 6.74 -16.75
CA ASP A 53 13.06 7.38 -16.40
C ASP A 53 13.08 8.06 -15.02
N LEU A 54 14.18 7.91 -14.27
CA LEU A 54 14.50 8.63 -13.02
C LEU A 54 14.82 10.13 -13.22
N ARG A 55 14.40 10.74 -14.34
CA ARG A 55 14.76 12.13 -14.66
C ARG A 55 14.01 13.13 -13.80
N VAL A 56 14.72 13.67 -12.82
CA VAL A 56 14.38 14.91 -12.09
C VAL A 56 14.26 16.05 -13.11
N GLY A 57 13.02 16.45 -13.38
CA GLY A 57 12.69 17.51 -14.33
C GLY A 57 11.22 17.49 -14.76
N GLY A 58 10.34 18.07 -13.93
CA GLY A 58 8.94 18.39 -14.27
C GLY A 58 8.02 17.20 -14.57
N LYS A 59 8.47 15.97 -14.35
CA LYS A 59 7.67 14.75 -14.49
C LYS A 59 7.55 14.05 -13.12
N PRO A 60 6.41 13.41 -12.83
CA PRO A 60 6.26 12.58 -11.64
C PRO A 60 7.33 11.49 -11.60
N LEU A 61 7.88 11.24 -10.42
CA LEU A 61 8.75 10.11 -10.16
C LEU A 61 7.90 8.84 -10.09
N VAL A 62 8.17 7.88 -10.96
CA VAL A 62 7.54 6.55 -10.92
C VAL A 62 8.19 5.71 -9.82
N LEU A 63 7.37 5.20 -8.92
CA LEU A 63 7.76 4.36 -7.78
C LEU A 63 7.67 2.88 -8.12
N GLU A 64 6.57 2.50 -8.78
CA GLU A 64 6.21 1.14 -9.14
C GLU A 64 5.24 1.19 -10.33
N SER A 65 5.25 0.16 -11.17
CA SER A 65 4.25 -0.06 -12.22
C SER A 65 3.45 -1.31 -11.89
N ASP A 66 2.13 -1.24 -12.07
CA ASP A 66 1.28 -2.41 -11.91
C ASP A 66 1.68 -3.52 -12.90
N GLY A 67 1.75 -4.76 -12.42
CA GLY A 67 2.22 -5.90 -13.22
C GLY A 67 1.32 -6.28 -14.39
N GLN A 68 0.10 -5.73 -14.47
CA GLN A 68 -0.81 -5.89 -15.60
C GLN A 68 -0.82 -4.66 -16.52
N GLY A 69 0.01 -3.65 -16.24
CA GLY A 69 0.11 -2.43 -17.01
C GLY A 69 -1.07 -1.47 -16.83
N CYS A 70 -1.82 -1.59 -15.73
CA CYS A 70 -2.99 -0.74 -15.47
C CYS A 70 -2.63 0.71 -15.09
N GLY A 71 -1.43 0.93 -14.55
CA GLY A 71 -0.96 2.26 -14.19
C GLY A 71 0.34 2.23 -13.40
N ASP A 72 0.82 3.44 -13.10
CA ASP A 72 2.03 3.65 -12.31
C ASP A 72 1.69 4.34 -10.99
N TRP A 73 2.34 3.90 -9.91
CA TRP A 73 2.43 4.67 -8.68
C TRP A 73 3.46 5.76 -8.86
N THR A 74 3.07 7.00 -8.61
CA THR A 74 3.88 8.18 -8.87
C THR A 74 3.82 9.18 -7.73
N VAL A 75 4.90 9.92 -7.56
CA VAL A 75 5.00 11.05 -6.63
C VAL A 75 5.54 12.27 -7.38
N ASP A 76 5.03 13.46 -7.10
CA ASP A 76 5.59 14.69 -7.65
C ASP A 76 6.82 15.12 -6.83
N PRO A 77 8.05 15.04 -7.38
CA PRO A 77 9.25 15.46 -6.67
C PRO A 77 9.29 16.97 -6.42
N GLY A 78 8.47 17.76 -7.12
CA GLY A 78 8.37 19.21 -7.00
C GLY A 78 7.28 19.72 -6.05
N ALA A 79 6.52 18.83 -5.38
CA ALA A 79 5.39 19.22 -4.53
C ALA A 79 5.78 20.13 -3.34
N GLY A 80 7.07 20.20 -2.98
CA GLY A 80 7.56 21.03 -1.87
C GLY A 80 7.20 20.51 -0.48
N GLU A 81 6.51 19.36 -0.42
CA GLU A 81 6.13 18.68 0.81
C GLU A 81 7.20 17.66 1.22
N ASP A 82 7.40 17.49 2.53
CA ASP A 82 8.31 16.49 3.06
C ASP A 82 7.79 15.07 2.84
N ASP A 83 6.46 14.87 2.89
CA ASP A 83 5.75 13.60 2.77
C ASP A 83 4.59 13.71 1.76
N PRO A 84 4.92 13.79 0.45
CA PRO A 84 4.00 14.16 -0.62
C PRO A 84 2.96 13.07 -0.89
N PRO A 85 1.81 13.39 -1.52
CA PRO A 85 0.83 12.40 -1.92
C PRO A 85 1.35 11.45 -3.00
N VAL A 86 0.77 10.26 -3.05
CA VAL A 86 1.04 9.25 -4.09
C VAL A 86 -0.19 9.07 -4.95
N SER A 87 0.02 9.03 -6.26
CA SER A 87 -1.01 8.81 -7.27
C SER A 87 -0.82 7.49 -7.98
N PHE A 88 -1.91 6.81 -8.35
CA PHE A 88 -1.92 5.67 -9.26
C PHE A 88 -2.64 6.03 -10.55
N GLY A 89 -1.97 5.91 -11.71
CA GLY A 89 -2.58 6.26 -13.01
C GLY A 89 -3.08 7.71 -13.09
N GLY A 90 -2.46 8.62 -12.34
CA GLY A 90 -2.86 10.03 -12.23
C GLY A 90 -4.02 10.31 -11.27
N SER A 91 -4.57 9.29 -10.61
CA SER A 91 -5.60 9.43 -9.57
C SER A 91 -5.00 9.27 -8.18
N ARG A 92 -5.63 9.86 -7.16
CA ARG A 92 -5.19 9.76 -5.76
C ARG A 92 -5.12 8.29 -5.31
N TYR A 93 -3.99 7.90 -4.72
CA TYR A 93 -3.79 6.58 -4.11
C TYR A 93 -3.53 6.66 -2.60
N ALA A 94 -2.67 7.58 -2.16
CA ALA A 94 -2.39 7.84 -0.74
C ALA A 94 -2.19 9.34 -0.52
N ASP A 95 -2.57 9.84 0.65
CA ASP A 95 -2.41 11.25 1.00
C ASP A 95 -0.97 11.60 1.32
N HIS A 96 -0.25 10.61 1.84
CA HIS A 96 1.15 10.72 2.19
C HIS A 96 1.95 9.55 1.64
N PHE A 97 3.19 9.82 1.24
CA PHE A 97 4.11 8.81 0.74
C PHE A 97 4.43 7.76 1.80
N SER A 98 4.51 8.16 3.08
CA SER A 98 4.69 7.22 4.19
C SER A 98 3.53 6.23 4.32
N GLU A 99 2.29 6.63 4.01
CA GLU A 99 1.13 5.73 3.97
C GLU A 99 1.22 4.74 2.82
N TYR A 100 1.66 5.18 1.64
CA TYR A 100 1.95 4.29 0.51
C TYR A 100 3.02 3.25 0.90
N VAL A 101 4.16 3.68 1.44
CA VAL A 101 5.24 2.76 1.84
C VAL A 101 4.74 1.77 2.89
N TYR A 102 4.03 2.26 3.91
CA TYR A 102 3.44 1.41 4.93
C TYR A 102 2.48 0.38 4.33
N ALA A 103 1.54 0.82 3.49
CA ALA A 103 0.57 -0.04 2.82
C ALA A 103 1.26 -1.16 2.02
N ARG A 104 2.24 -0.83 1.17
CA ARG A 104 2.93 -1.83 0.33
C ARG A 104 3.68 -2.87 1.16
N LEU A 105 4.41 -2.44 2.19
CA LEU A 105 5.13 -3.35 3.08
C LEU A 105 4.18 -4.23 3.87
N TRP A 106 3.15 -3.62 4.44
CA TRP A 106 2.17 -4.31 5.26
C TRP A 106 1.39 -5.35 4.45
N GLU A 107 1.00 -5.02 3.22
CA GLU A 107 0.35 -5.95 2.28
C GLU A 107 1.28 -7.09 1.89
N THR A 108 2.55 -6.78 1.59
CA THR A 108 3.55 -7.82 1.30
C THR A 108 3.66 -8.82 2.44
N LEU A 109 3.64 -8.36 3.69
CA LEU A 109 3.64 -9.24 4.86
C LEU A 109 2.34 -10.04 4.96
N LEU A 110 1.17 -9.41 4.76
CA LEU A 110 -0.13 -10.09 4.75
C LEU A 110 -0.13 -11.28 3.77
N TRP A 111 0.37 -11.08 2.56
CA TRP A 111 0.40 -12.12 1.52
C TRP A 111 1.47 -13.19 1.75
N ARG A 112 2.42 -12.97 2.67
CA ARG A 112 3.42 -13.97 3.08
C ARG A 112 2.97 -14.86 4.22
N GLU A 113 1.91 -14.48 4.93
CA GLU A 113 1.36 -15.30 6.01
C GLU A 113 0.76 -16.59 5.46
N ARG A 114 1.03 -17.71 6.13
CA ARG A 114 0.58 -19.04 5.67
C ARG A 114 -0.91 -19.27 5.87
N ASP A 115 -1.49 -18.60 6.86
CA ASP A 115 -2.88 -18.78 7.28
C ASP A 115 -3.81 -17.70 6.69
N THR A 116 -3.43 -17.14 5.54
CA THR A 116 -4.19 -16.10 4.85
C THR A 116 -5.40 -16.70 4.13
N VAL A 117 -6.58 -16.15 4.41
CA VAL A 117 -7.83 -16.45 3.71
C VAL A 117 -8.26 -15.21 2.95
N THR A 118 -8.69 -15.39 1.70
CA THR A 118 -9.11 -14.32 0.81
C THR A 118 -10.48 -14.64 0.22
N GLU A 119 -11.33 -13.63 0.20
CA GLU A 119 -12.68 -13.70 -0.37
C GLU A 119 -12.91 -12.50 -1.28
N PHE A 120 -13.72 -12.66 -2.33
CA PHE A 120 -13.91 -11.67 -3.38
C PHE A 120 -15.39 -11.35 -3.58
N ASP A 121 -15.66 -10.17 -4.13
CA ASP A 121 -16.95 -9.78 -4.72
C ASP A 121 -18.20 -10.08 -3.86
N HIS A 122 -18.12 -9.85 -2.55
CA HIS A 122 -19.24 -10.05 -1.63
C HIS A 122 -19.79 -8.72 -1.12
N ARG A 123 -21.09 -8.70 -0.83
CA ARG A 123 -21.75 -7.52 -0.28
C ARG A 123 -21.20 -7.24 1.11
N LEU A 124 -20.74 -6.01 1.31
CA LEU A 124 -20.25 -5.56 2.60
C LEU A 124 -21.43 -5.13 3.48
N PRO A 125 -21.63 -5.74 4.67
CA PRO A 125 -22.66 -5.31 5.59
C PRO A 125 -22.48 -3.85 6.02
N GLU A 126 -23.59 -3.16 6.28
CA GLU A 126 -23.56 -1.80 6.81
C GLU A 126 -22.81 -1.79 8.16
N GLY A 127 -21.89 -0.85 8.32
CA GLY A 127 -21.09 -0.73 9.54
C GLY A 127 -19.96 -1.76 9.67
N ALA A 128 -19.71 -2.65 8.70
CA ALA A 128 -18.65 -3.66 8.77
C ALA A 128 -17.26 -3.04 9.02
N ILE A 129 -16.89 -1.99 8.27
CA ILE A 129 -15.60 -1.29 8.44
C ILE A 129 -15.48 -0.64 9.83
N ALA A 130 -16.55 -0.02 10.32
CA ALA A 130 -16.58 0.56 11.66
C ALA A 130 -16.50 -0.52 12.75
N GLY A 131 -17.18 -1.66 12.55
CA GLY A 131 -17.09 -2.83 13.41
C GLY A 131 -15.68 -3.39 13.47
N LEU A 132 -15.00 -3.51 12.32
CA LEU A 132 -13.59 -3.91 12.25
C LEU A 132 -12.70 -2.94 13.02
N GLY A 133 -12.94 -1.62 12.92
CA GLY A 133 -12.21 -0.61 13.70
C GLY A 133 -12.50 -0.62 15.20
N GLY A 134 -13.62 -1.19 15.62
CA GLY A 134 -13.92 -1.44 17.03
C GLY A 134 -13.26 -2.71 17.58
N TRP A 135 -12.97 -3.68 16.71
CA TRP A 135 -12.34 -4.95 17.07
C TRP A 135 -10.81 -4.92 16.94
N LEU A 136 -10.30 -4.29 15.89
CA LEU A 136 -8.88 -4.23 15.53
C LEU A 136 -8.45 -2.77 15.42
N ARG A 137 -7.15 -2.52 15.54
CA ARG A 137 -6.57 -1.19 15.38
C ARG A 137 -6.62 -0.79 13.90
N PRO A 138 -7.28 0.31 13.52
CA PRO A 138 -7.26 0.78 12.14
C PRO A 138 -5.87 1.28 11.75
N LEU A 139 -5.52 1.06 10.49
CA LEU A 139 -4.27 1.46 9.85
C LEU A 139 -4.56 2.38 8.65
N PRO A 140 -3.54 3.02 8.06
CA PRO A 140 -3.74 3.93 6.93
C PRO A 140 -4.53 3.31 5.78
N THR A 141 -5.47 4.10 5.26
CA THR A 141 -6.32 3.78 4.11
C THR A 141 -5.67 4.27 2.83
N THR A 142 -5.78 3.48 1.76
CA THR A 142 -5.39 3.90 0.40
C THR A 142 -6.60 3.84 -0.52
N TYR A 143 -6.50 4.39 -1.72
CA TYR A 143 -7.63 4.64 -2.61
C TYR A 143 -7.35 4.24 -4.06
N GLY A 144 -8.40 4.15 -4.87
CA GLY A 144 -8.33 4.10 -6.33
C GLY A 144 -7.91 2.75 -6.93
N TRP A 145 -7.08 1.97 -6.24
CA TRP A 145 -6.59 0.68 -6.74
C TRP A 145 -6.37 -0.35 -5.64
N ALA A 146 -6.84 -1.56 -5.88
CA ALA A 146 -6.73 -2.69 -4.98
C ALA A 146 -6.32 -3.95 -5.73
N LEU A 147 -5.01 -4.11 -5.94
CA LEU A 147 -4.36 -5.20 -6.68
C LEU A 147 -4.75 -5.23 -8.17
N ASN A 148 -5.90 -5.80 -8.51
CA ASN A 148 -6.33 -6.01 -9.90
C ASN A 148 -7.64 -5.30 -10.24
N GLN A 149 -8.20 -4.53 -9.31
CA GLN A 149 -9.46 -3.82 -9.49
C GLN A 149 -9.38 -2.39 -8.92
N GLY A 150 -10.14 -1.48 -9.51
CA GLY A 150 -10.38 -0.17 -8.92
C GLY A 150 -11.22 -0.29 -7.66
N CYS A 151 -10.92 0.53 -6.65
CA CYS A 151 -11.67 0.58 -5.40
C CYS A 151 -11.90 2.04 -4.97
N ASP A 152 -12.92 2.27 -4.14
CA ASP A 152 -13.06 3.53 -3.44
C ASP A 152 -11.96 3.64 -2.39
N ALA A 153 -11.78 2.58 -1.59
CA ALA A 153 -10.81 2.56 -0.50
C ALA A 153 -10.37 1.13 -0.15
N THR A 154 -9.13 1.00 0.30
CA THR A 154 -8.59 -0.21 0.93
C THR A 154 -8.32 0.08 2.40
N TYR A 155 -9.13 -0.53 3.26
CA TYR A 155 -9.02 -0.42 4.71
C TYR A 155 -8.10 -1.51 5.24
N ARG A 156 -7.28 -1.18 6.23
CA ARG A 156 -6.34 -2.11 6.87
C ARG A 156 -6.52 -2.05 8.38
N PHE A 157 -6.37 -3.21 9.03
CA PHE A 157 -6.51 -3.35 10.46
C PHE A 157 -5.49 -4.36 11.01
N GLU A 158 -5.04 -4.13 12.23
CA GLU A 158 -4.07 -4.98 12.91
C GLU A 158 -4.42 -5.20 14.39
N GLY A 159 -3.96 -6.33 14.94
CA GLY A 159 -4.20 -6.75 16.32
C GLY A 159 -4.04 -8.26 16.41
N ASP A 160 -5.05 -8.95 16.93
CA ASP A 160 -5.11 -10.41 16.95
C ASP A 160 -5.23 -11.04 15.55
N ALA A 161 -5.54 -10.22 14.55
CA ALA A 161 -5.54 -10.55 13.14
C ALA A 161 -4.93 -9.42 12.31
N ARG A 162 -4.43 -9.77 11.13
CA ARG A 162 -4.02 -8.84 10.09
C ARG A 162 -5.09 -8.87 8.99
N VAL A 163 -5.80 -7.76 8.79
CA VAL A 163 -6.99 -7.71 7.94
C VAL A 163 -6.89 -6.57 6.93
N ALA A 164 -7.27 -6.83 5.68
CA ALA A 164 -7.49 -5.79 4.70
C ALA A 164 -8.79 -6.01 3.92
N VAL A 165 -9.50 -4.93 3.62
CA VAL A 165 -10.76 -4.96 2.87
C VAL A 165 -10.74 -3.83 1.84
N ALA A 166 -10.76 -4.19 0.56
CA ALA A 166 -10.94 -3.24 -0.52
C ALA A 166 -12.42 -3.11 -0.86
N VAL A 167 -12.92 -1.87 -0.87
CA VAL A 167 -14.34 -1.55 -0.96
C VAL A 167 -14.61 -0.71 -2.20
N SER A 168 -15.69 -1.03 -2.91
CA SER A 168 -16.27 -0.23 -3.98
C SER A 168 -17.79 -0.17 -3.77
N GLY A 169 -18.30 1.00 -3.40
CA GLY A 169 -19.67 1.18 -2.93
C GLY A 169 -19.99 0.29 -1.73
N GLY A 170 -20.99 -0.58 -1.89
CA GLY A 170 -21.44 -1.54 -0.86
C GLY A 170 -20.83 -2.94 -1.02
N VAL A 171 -19.74 -3.08 -1.76
CA VAL A 171 -19.12 -4.38 -2.09
C VAL A 171 -17.67 -4.38 -1.60
N ALA A 172 -17.28 -5.47 -0.96
CA ALA A 172 -15.87 -5.79 -0.78
C ALA A 172 -15.37 -6.49 -2.06
N VAL A 173 -14.63 -5.77 -2.91
CA VAL A 173 -14.06 -6.34 -4.14
C VAL A 173 -13.04 -7.43 -3.79
N TRP A 174 -12.36 -7.26 -2.66
CA TRP A 174 -11.72 -8.36 -1.95
C TRP A 174 -11.63 -8.06 -0.45
N SER A 175 -11.55 -9.12 0.33
CA SER A 175 -11.28 -9.08 1.77
C SER A 175 -10.28 -10.18 2.11
N VAL A 176 -9.33 -9.87 2.98
CA VAL A 176 -8.23 -10.77 3.34
C VAL A 176 -8.05 -10.74 4.85
N VAL A 177 -7.87 -11.92 5.45
CA VAL A 177 -7.48 -12.07 6.85
C VAL A 177 -6.33 -13.05 6.97
N ALA A 178 -5.30 -12.65 7.72
CA ALA A 178 -4.31 -13.56 8.25
C ALA A 178 -4.44 -13.60 9.78
N ALA A 179 -4.79 -14.78 10.30
CA ALA A 179 -4.91 -15.05 11.72
C ALA A 179 -4.62 -16.53 11.97
N ARG A 180 -4.05 -16.87 13.13
CA ARG A 180 -3.74 -18.28 13.46
C ARG A 180 -4.98 -19.09 13.81
N SER A 181 -5.93 -18.48 14.52
CA SER A 181 -7.15 -19.13 15.00
C SER A 181 -8.22 -19.21 13.88
N PRO A 182 -8.80 -20.40 13.61
CA PRO A 182 -9.96 -20.54 12.74
C PRO A 182 -11.15 -19.67 13.18
N GLU A 183 -11.39 -19.58 14.49
CA GLU A 183 -12.49 -18.83 15.07
C GLU A 183 -12.38 -17.32 14.77
N VAL A 184 -11.15 -16.79 14.78
CA VAL A 184 -10.86 -15.41 14.39
C VAL A 184 -11.16 -15.18 12.91
N ARG A 185 -10.79 -16.13 12.03
CA ARG A 185 -11.08 -16.04 10.59
C ARG A 185 -12.58 -16.12 10.30
N GLU A 186 -13.29 -17.01 10.99
CA GLU A 186 -14.75 -17.11 10.89
C GLU A 186 -15.46 -15.87 11.43
N HIS A 187 -14.97 -15.28 12.53
CA HIS A 187 -15.50 -14.04 13.05
C HIS A 187 -15.34 -12.91 12.04
N PHE A 188 -14.15 -12.78 11.44
CA PHE A 188 -13.91 -11.84 10.35
C PHE A 188 -14.88 -12.07 9.18
N ALA A 189 -15.00 -13.30 8.67
CA ALA A 189 -15.88 -13.62 7.54
C ALA A 189 -17.34 -13.21 7.81
N ARG A 190 -17.84 -13.45 9.04
CA ARG A 190 -19.17 -12.96 9.47
C ARG A 190 -19.28 -11.44 9.46
N MET A 191 -18.26 -10.72 9.90
CA MET A 191 -18.27 -9.25 9.94
C MET A 191 -18.30 -8.64 8.55
N VAL A 192 -17.57 -9.21 7.59
CA VAL A 192 -17.50 -8.68 6.22
C VAL A 192 -18.54 -9.27 5.27
N GLY A 193 -19.29 -10.28 5.70
CA GLY A 193 -20.35 -10.91 4.89
C GLY A 193 -19.82 -11.90 3.85
N ALA A 194 -18.70 -12.56 4.13
CA ALA A 194 -18.05 -13.53 3.25
C ALA A 194 -18.43 -14.99 3.56
N LEU A 195 -19.71 -15.26 3.84
CA LEU A 195 -20.25 -16.60 4.14
C LEU A 195 -21.40 -16.98 3.21
#